data_AF-A0A949XHV2-F1
#
_entry.id   AF-A0A949XHV2-F1
#
_cell.length_a   1.000
_cell.length_b   1.000
_cell.length_c   1.000
_cell.angle_alpha   90.00
_cell.angle_beta   90.00
_cell.angle_gamma   90.00
#
_symmetry.space_group_name_H-M   'P 1'
#
loop_
_entity.id
_entity.type
_entity.pdbx_description
1 polymer ?
#
loop_
_entity_poly.entity_id
_entity_poly.type
_entity_poly.pdbx_seq_one_letter_code
_entity_poly.pdbx_strand_id
1 'polypeptide(L)'
;MTAFNLVTPPAVEPVLLMDAKQQARIDTTADDALVTSLITAARQWVENYIGRALITQTWQMTFDTWPVASLPFWDGEREGPVTAFQNPGYVLLPRPPLLAVNSITYYDNSDNATVWDPSNYFVDTVHAPGRVCLRLGAVWPVPMRLTNGIVIQYTAGYGSDGTYVPEAIKAAIRQIVTHWYEHRGEAATNTSRGSMAPGSAGGFNVPLIIYGLLMPYRVASLGA
;
A
#
# COMPACT_ATOMS: atom_id res chain seq x y z
N MET A 1 17.56 -1.60 -6.23
CA MET A 1 16.46 -2.41 -5.66
C MET A 1 15.65 -1.53 -4.73
N THR A 2 14.36 -1.81 -4.56
CA THR A 2 13.48 -1.08 -3.65
C THR A 2 13.04 -2.00 -2.52
N ALA A 3 13.17 -1.55 -1.27
CA ALA A 3 12.62 -2.28 -0.13
C ALA A 3 11.43 -1.51 0.45
N PHE A 4 10.42 -2.26 0.92
CA PHE A 4 9.17 -1.70 1.39
C PHE A 4 8.79 -2.35 2.72
N ASN A 5 8.76 -1.56 3.79
CA ASN A 5 8.59 -2.05 5.15
C ASN A 5 7.52 -1.25 5.89
N LEU A 6 6.70 -1.95 6.68
CA LEU A 6 5.77 -1.34 7.61
C LEU A 6 6.54 -0.92 8.88
N VAL A 7 6.50 0.37 9.21
CA VAL A 7 7.18 0.91 10.41
C VAL A 7 6.22 0.90 11.60
N THR A 8 5.01 1.41 11.40
CA THR A 8 3.98 1.47 12.44
C THR A 8 2.70 0.83 11.93
N PRO A 9 2.25 -0.30 12.53
CA PRO A 9 0.99 -0.95 12.17
C PRO A 9 -0.20 -0.06 12.56
N PRO A 10 -1.41 -0.36 12.07
CA PRO A 10 -2.58 0.42 12.40
C PRO A 10 -2.93 0.24 13.89
N ALA A 11 -3.25 1.34 14.57
CA ALA A 11 -3.60 1.31 15.99
C ALA A 11 -4.99 0.72 16.28
N VAL A 12 -5.87 0.75 15.27
CA VAL A 12 -7.27 0.31 15.34
C VAL A 12 -7.59 -0.53 14.10
N GLU A 13 -8.55 -1.44 14.22
CA GLU A 13 -9.05 -2.23 13.10
C GLU A 13 -10.25 -1.53 12.41
N PRO A 14 -10.46 -1.71 11.09
CA PRO A 14 -11.51 -1.02 10.35
C PRO A 14 -12.93 -1.50 10.69
N VAL A 15 -13.06 -2.64 11.36
CA VAL A 15 -14.33 -3.26 11.78
C VAL A 15 -14.25 -3.55 13.27
N LEU A 16 -15.31 -3.20 14.01
CA LEU A 16 -15.39 -3.48 15.44
C LEU A 16 -15.68 -4.96 15.69
N LEU A 17 -15.18 -5.49 16.80
CA LEU A 17 -15.42 -6.87 17.21
C LEU A 17 -16.91 -7.19 17.36
N MET A 18 -17.70 -6.25 17.90
CA MET A 18 -19.15 -6.45 18.04
C MET A 18 -19.85 -6.64 16.69
N ASP A 19 -19.45 -5.89 15.67
CA ASP A 19 -20.05 -5.96 14.32
C ASP A 19 -19.71 -7.29 13.65
N ALA A 20 -18.47 -7.75 13.82
CA ALA A 20 -18.02 -9.04 13.30
C ALA A 20 -18.75 -10.21 13.98
N LYS A 21 -18.92 -10.14 15.32
CA LYS A 21 -19.68 -11.14 16.08
C LYS A 21 -21.15 -11.16 15.71
N GLN A 22 -21.77 -10.00 15.53
CA GLN A 22 -23.16 -9.88 15.12
C GLN A 22 -23.37 -10.51 13.72
N GLN A 23 -22.45 -10.27 12.78
CA GLN A 23 -22.50 -10.89 11.45
C GLN A 23 -22.40 -12.42 11.51
N ALA A 24 -21.47 -12.94 12.32
CA ALA A 24 -21.23 -14.37 12.48
C ALA A 24 -22.18 -15.06 13.49
N ARG A 25 -23.12 -14.32 14.09
CA ARG A 25 -24.05 -14.80 15.13
C ARG A 25 -23.34 -15.45 16.33
N ILE A 26 -22.26 -14.83 16.79
CA ILE A 26 -21.46 -15.30 17.93
C ILE A 26 -21.85 -14.50 19.18
N ASP A 27 -22.52 -15.13 20.13
CA ASP A 27 -22.98 -14.48 21.37
C ASP A 27 -22.04 -14.69 22.57
N THR A 28 -21.08 -15.62 22.47
CA THR A 28 -20.11 -15.93 23.54
C THR A 28 -18.91 -14.99 23.55
N THR A 29 -18.31 -14.74 24.71
CA THR A 29 -17.04 -14.00 24.86
C THR A 29 -15.80 -14.89 24.73
N ALA A 30 -15.97 -16.22 24.75
CA ALA A 30 -14.85 -17.16 24.67
C ALA A 30 -14.06 -17.05 23.34
N ASP A 31 -14.75 -16.66 22.26
CA ASP A 31 -14.16 -16.55 20.93
C ASP A 31 -13.64 -15.15 20.59
N ASP A 32 -13.72 -14.18 21.52
CA ASP A 32 -13.35 -12.78 21.27
C ASP A 32 -11.89 -12.65 20.79
N ALA A 33 -10.98 -13.41 21.40
CA ALA A 33 -9.57 -13.44 21.00
C ALA A 33 -9.39 -13.99 19.56
N LEU A 34 -10.13 -15.06 19.21
CA LEU A 34 -10.09 -15.65 17.88
C LEU A 34 -10.64 -14.69 16.83
N VAL A 35 -11.82 -14.11 17.07
CA VAL A 35 -12.45 -13.14 16.16
C VAL A 35 -11.55 -11.91 15.96
N THR A 36 -10.92 -11.41 17.02
CA THR A 36 -9.94 -10.30 16.91
C THR A 36 -8.80 -10.64 15.95
N SER A 37 -8.19 -11.83 16.11
CA SER A 37 -7.11 -12.27 15.22
C SER A 37 -7.56 -12.44 13.77
N LEU A 38 -8.79 -12.93 13.54
CA LEU A 38 -9.37 -13.06 12.21
C LEU A 38 -9.63 -11.70 11.56
N ILE A 39 -10.04 -10.69 12.33
CA ILE A 39 -10.21 -9.31 11.83
C ILE A 39 -8.86 -8.77 11.33
N THR A 40 -7.79 -8.93 12.11
CA THR A 40 -6.45 -8.49 11.71
C THR A 40 -5.96 -9.23 10.45
N ALA A 41 -6.15 -10.55 10.38
CA ALA A 41 -5.80 -11.33 9.19
C ALA A 41 -6.63 -10.90 7.96
N ALA A 42 -7.92 -10.62 8.15
CA ALA A 42 -8.83 -10.24 7.08
C ALA A 42 -8.46 -8.85 6.53
N ARG A 43 -8.13 -7.90 7.42
CA ARG A 43 -7.59 -6.59 7.02
C ARG A 43 -6.33 -6.78 6.18
N GLN A 44 -5.33 -7.52 6.67
CA GLN A 44 -4.06 -7.71 5.96
C GLN A 44 -4.27 -8.33 4.57
N TRP A 45 -5.14 -9.32 4.48
CA TRP A 45 -5.49 -9.95 3.20
C TRP A 45 -6.15 -8.96 2.25
N VAL A 46 -7.15 -8.20 2.72
CA VAL A 46 -7.83 -7.18 1.92
C VAL A 46 -6.87 -6.11 1.47
N GLU A 47 -6.04 -5.56 2.37
CA GLU A 47 -5.03 -4.55 2.06
C GLU A 47 -4.06 -5.02 0.97
N ASN A 48 -3.60 -6.27 1.06
CA ASN A 48 -2.74 -6.88 0.04
C ASN A 48 -3.46 -7.07 -1.30
N TYR A 49 -4.73 -7.50 -1.26
CA TYR A 49 -5.52 -7.73 -2.46
C TYR A 49 -5.81 -6.42 -3.23
N ILE A 50 -6.23 -5.37 -2.53
CA ILE A 50 -6.55 -4.09 -3.17
C ILE A 50 -5.32 -3.19 -3.36
N GLY A 51 -4.22 -3.47 -2.66
CA GLY A 51 -2.98 -2.68 -2.70
C GLY A 51 -3.08 -1.33 -1.96
N ARG A 52 -3.98 -1.22 -0.97
CA ARG A 52 -4.26 0.01 -0.20
C ARG A 52 -3.94 -0.17 1.28
N ALA A 53 -3.79 0.95 2.00
CA ALA A 53 -3.85 0.97 3.47
C ALA A 53 -5.26 1.38 3.91
N LEU A 54 -5.87 0.64 4.85
CA LEU A 54 -7.23 0.94 5.31
C LEU A 54 -7.24 1.96 6.44
N ILE A 55 -6.45 1.69 7.48
CA ILE A 55 -6.28 2.56 8.64
C ILE A 55 -4.90 3.23 8.55
N THR A 56 -4.75 4.40 9.18
CA THR A 56 -3.49 5.13 9.26
C THR A 56 -2.35 4.22 9.72
N GLN A 57 -1.34 4.11 8.86
CA GLN A 57 -0.11 3.32 9.02
C GLN A 57 1.08 4.10 8.52
N THR A 58 2.24 3.89 9.15
CA THR A 58 3.50 4.49 8.70
C THR A 58 4.31 3.47 7.93
N TRP A 59 4.66 3.81 6.70
CA TRP A 59 5.42 2.99 5.79
C TRP A 59 6.78 3.62 5.49
N GLN A 60 7.77 2.76 5.26
CA GLN A 60 9.10 3.15 4.82
C GLN A 60 9.41 2.48 3.50
N MET A 61 9.83 3.29 2.54
CA MET A 61 10.34 2.84 1.26
C MET A 61 11.80 3.24 1.13
N THR A 62 12.68 2.27 0.88
CA THR A 62 14.11 2.52 0.67
C THR A 62 14.49 2.26 -0.77
N PHE A 63 15.38 3.10 -1.29
CA PHE A 63 15.90 3.00 -2.64
C PHE A 63 17.43 3.03 -2.61
N ASP A 64 18.06 2.26 -3.51
CA ASP A 64 19.49 2.39 -3.77
C ASP A 64 19.81 3.68 -4.53
N THR A 65 18.95 4.03 -5.50
CA THR A 65 19.01 5.26 -6.28
C THR A 65 17.60 5.71 -6.62
N TRP A 66 17.43 6.99 -6.96
CA TRP A 66 16.15 7.50 -7.40
C TRP A 66 15.64 6.75 -8.63
N PRO A 67 14.31 6.53 -8.75
CA PRO A 67 13.75 5.85 -9.91
C PRO A 67 14.11 6.62 -11.16
N VAL A 68 14.60 5.91 -12.17
CA VAL A 68 14.91 6.50 -13.47
C VAL A 68 13.75 6.30 -14.42
N ALA A 69 13.45 7.33 -15.21
CA ALA A 69 12.55 7.20 -16.33
C ALA A 69 13.39 6.72 -17.52
N SER A 70 12.95 5.65 -18.18
CA SER A 70 13.37 5.39 -19.55
C SER A 70 12.72 6.45 -20.44
N LEU A 71 13.32 7.63 -20.52
CA LEU A 71 12.87 8.61 -21.51
C LEU A 71 13.15 8.01 -22.90
N PRO A 72 12.16 8.02 -23.82
CA PRO A 72 12.43 7.74 -25.22
C PRO A 72 13.58 8.62 -25.68
N PHE A 73 14.50 8.06 -26.44
CA PHE A 73 15.58 8.85 -27.04
C PHE A 73 14.93 9.93 -27.90
N TRP A 74 15.18 11.20 -27.56
CA TRP A 74 14.55 12.34 -28.23
C TRP A 74 15.38 12.76 -29.45
N ASP A 75 14.71 13.32 -30.46
CA ASP A 75 15.40 13.96 -31.57
C ASP A 75 15.77 15.41 -31.18
N GLY A 76 17.07 15.72 -31.11
CA GLY A 76 17.61 17.06 -30.83
C GLY A 76 18.58 17.14 -29.64
N GLU A 77 19.14 18.33 -29.40
CA GLU A 77 20.09 18.60 -28.31
C GLU A 77 19.38 19.34 -27.16
N ARG A 78 19.59 18.88 -25.92
CA ARG A 78 19.09 19.53 -24.71
C ARG A 78 20.20 19.58 -23.65
N GLU A 79 20.51 20.77 -23.16
CA GLU A 79 21.49 20.97 -22.09
C GLU A 79 20.81 21.06 -20.72
N GLY A 80 21.41 20.44 -19.70
CA GLY A 80 20.89 20.42 -18.34
C GLY A 80 21.63 19.44 -17.43
N PRO A 81 21.26 19.35 -16.14
CA PRO A 81 21.80 18.34 -15.23
C PRO A 81 21.28 16.94 -15.57
N VAL A 82 22.15 15.92 -15.50
CA VAL A 82 21.84 14.50 -15.82
C VAL A 82 20.56 13.99 -15.13
N THR A 83 20.31 14.45 -13.91
CA THR A 83 19.14 14.09 -13.09
C THR A 83 17.82 14.58 -13.67
N ALA A 84 17.81 15.66 -14.45
CA ALA A 84 16.63 16.16 -15.16
C ALA A 84 16.30 15.36 -16.43
N PHE A 85 17.22 14.53 -16.91
CA PHE A 85 17.05 13.66 -18.08
C PHE A 85 16.78 12.21 -17.70
N GLN A 86 17.21 11.80 -16.52
CA GLN A 86 17.13 10.41 -16.10
C GLN A 86 15.96 10.12 -15.18
N ASN A 87 15.24 11.12 -14.64
CA ASN A 87 14.23 10.88 -13.61
C ASN A 87 12.83 11.37 -14.06
N PRO A 88 11.74 10.62 -13.78
CA PRO A 88 10.37 11.03 -14.11
C PRO A 88 9.90 12.34 -13.45
N GLY A 89 10.67 12.91 -12.52
CA GLY A 89 10.30 14.12 -11.77
C GLY A 89 9.28 13.84 -10.65
N TYR A 90 8.88 12.58 -10.48
CA TYR A 90 8.01 12.12 -9.41
C TYR A 90 8.36 10.70 -8.95
N VAL A 91 8.00 10.38 -7.71
CA VAL A 91 8.12 9.04 -7.12
C VAL A 91 6.75 8.59 -6.65
N LEU A 92 6.30 7.43 -7.13
CA LEU A 92 5.04 6.82 -6.70
C LEU A 92 5.21 6.15 -5.35
N LEU A 93 4.28 6.41 -4.43
CA LEU A 93 4.25 5.80 -3.11
C LEU A 93 3.15 4.72 -3.07
N PRO A 94 3.50 3.45 -2.85
CA PRO A 94 2.51 2.38 -2.78
C PRO A 94 1.60 2.54 -1.56
N ARG A 95 0.49 1.79 -1.54
CA ARG A 95 -0.55 1.82 -0.50
C ARG A 95 -1.31 3.16 -0.39
N PRO A 96 -2.09 3.59 -1.40
CA PRO A 96 -3.00 4.71 -1.22
C PRO A 96 -4.14 4.37 -0.23
N PRO A 97 -4.86 5.37 0.31
CA PRO A 97 -4.63 6.80 0.12
C PRO A 97 -3.44 7.32 0.93
N LEU A 98 -2.66 8.22 0.33
CA LEU A 98 -1.51 8.87 0.97
C LEU A 98 -2.02 10.06 1.80
N LEU A 99 -1.68 10.10 3.09
CA LEU A 99 -2.04 11.21 3.97
C LEU A 99 -0.94 12.28 3.99
N ALA A 100 0.31 11.86 4.22
CA ALA A 100 1.44 12.76 4.29
C ALA A 100 2.75 12.01 4.04
N VAL A 101 3.77 12.74 3.58
CA VAL A 101 5.17 12.27 3.63
C VAL A 101 5.80 12.85 4.89
N ASN A 102 6.32 11.98 5.74
CA ASN A 102 6.91 12.37 7.02
C ASN A 102 8.32 12.93 6.83
N SER A 103 9.15 12.22 6.05
CA SER A 103 10.51 12.65 5.75
C SER A 103 11.07 11.94 4.52
N ILE A 104 11.99 12.64 3.84
CA ILE A 104 12.84 12.07 2.81
C ILE A 104 14.28 12.26 3.29
N THR A 105 15.01 11.16 3.44
CA THR A 105 16.36 11.14 3.97
C THR A 105 17.29 10.49 2.97
N TYR A 106 18.51 11.04 2.83
CA TYR A 106 19.56 10.45 2.01
C TYR A 106 20.87 10.35 2.80
N TYR A 107 21.76 9.46 2.37
CA TYR A 107 23.00 9.14 3.07
C TYR A 107 24.26 9.52 2.27
N ASP A 108 25.27 10.00 2.99
CA ASP A 108 26.62 10.22 2.45
C ASP A 108 27.48 8.95 2.50
N ASN A 109 28.75 9.05 2.07
CA ASN A 109 29.69 7.91 2.04
C ASN A 109 30.20 7.50 3.45
N SER A 110 29.92 8.30 4.47
CA SER A 110 30.24 8.03 5.87
C SER A 110 29.01 7.60 6.67
N ASP A 111 27.92 7.23 5.98
CA ASP A 111 26.62 6.82 6.56
C ASP A 111 25.90 7.89 7.39
N ASN A 112 26.23 9.18 7.20
CA ASN A 112 25.48 10.26 7.83
C ASN A 112 24.16 10.51 7.10
N ALA A 113 23.07 10.53 7.85
CA ALA A 113 21.74 10.81 7.35
C ALA A 113 21.49 12.33 7.24
N THR A 114 21.03 12.79 6.09
CA THR A 114 20.55 14.17 5.88
C THR A 114 19.09 14.16 5.45
N VAL A 115 18.25 14.95 6.12
CA VAL A 115 16.85 15.15 5.73
C VAL A 115 16.79 16.17 4.59
N TRP A 116 16.12 15.81 3.51
CA TRP A 116 15.93 16.67 2.36
C TRP A 116 14.82 17.69 2.61
N ASP A 117 15.08 18.94 2.29
CA ASP A 117 14.20 20.07 2.58
C ASP A 117 12.82 19.93 1.88
N PRO A 118 11.69 19.98 2.63
CA PRO A 118 10.34 19.94 2.08
C PRO A 118 10.01 21.01 1.04
N SER A 119 10.74 22.13 1.00
CA SER A 119 10.56 23.17 -0.02
C SER A 119 10.96 22.70 -1.42
N ASN A 120 11.78 21.66 -1.56
CA ASN A 120 12.23 21.15 -2.86
C ASN A 120 11.20 20.24 -3.56
N TYR A 121 10.20 19.75 -2.83
CA TYR A 121 9.18 18.86 -3.36
C TYR A 121 7.76 19.31 -2.98
N PHE A 122 6.78 18.72 -3.61
CA PHE A 122 5.40 18.76 -3.16
C PHE A 122 4.82 17.35 -3.18
N VAL A 123 3.87 17.10 -2.29
CA VAL A 123 3.22 15.79 -2.16
C VAL A 123 1.84 15.89 -2.79
N ASP A 124 1.59 15.03 -3.76
CA ASP A 124 0.27 14.85 -4.35
C ASP A 124 -0.44 13.68 -3.66
N THR A 125 -1.36 14.04 -2.77
CA THR A 125 -2.21 13.12 -2.01
C THR A 125 -3.53 12.79 -2.73
N VAL A 126 -3.81 13.45 -3.85
CA VAL A 126 -5.07 13.28 -4.60
C VAL A 126 -5.01 12.03 -5.49
N HIS A 127 -3.85 11.76 -6.07
CA HIS A 127 -3.64 10.55 -6.86
C HIS A 127 -3.60 9.30 -5.97
N ALA A 128 -4.06 8.17 -6.52
CA ALA A 128 -3.99 6.85 -5.90
C ALA A 128 -3.36 5.87 -6.90
N PRO A 129 -2.05 5.56 -6.80
CA PRO A 129 -1.13 5.86 -5.70
C PRO A 129 -0.72 7.34 -5.59
N GLY A 130 -0.44 7.77 -4.35
CA GLY A 130 0.08 9.12 -4.10
C GLY A 130 1.50 9.25 -4.62
N ARG A 131 1.95 10.48 -4.85
CA ARG A 131 3.28 10.73 -5.44
C ARG A 131 4.00 11.91 -4.81
N VAL A 132 5.32 11.80 -4.71
CA VAL A 132 6.22 12.91 -4.40
C VAL A 132 6.71 13.50 -5.70
N CYS A 133 6.45 14.77 -5.94
CA CYS A 133 6.85 15.45 -7.17
C CYS A 133 7.91 16.52 -6.85
N LEU A 134 8.92 16.63 -7.71
CA LEU A 134 9.87 17.73 -7.63
C LEU A 134 9.17 19.06 -7.90
N ARG A 135 9.57 20.10 -7.17
CA ARG A 135 9.24 21.47 -7.57
C ARG A 135 10.08 21.89 -8.78
N LEU A 136 9.57 22.87 -9.51
CA LEU A 136 10.30 23.46 -10.63
C LEU A 136 11.64 24.02 -10.15
N GLY A 137 12.73 23.64 -10.82
CA GLY A 137 14.09 24.07 -10.50
C GLY A 137 14.77 23.30 -9.36
N ALA A 138 14.04 22.44 -8.64
CA ALA A 138 14.63 21.54 -7.66
C ALA A 138 15.23 20.31 -8.35
N VAL A 139 16.21 19.70 -7.70
CA VAL A 139 16.88 18.49 -8.17
C VAL A 139 16.85 17.44 -7.06
N TRP A 140 16.68 16.17 -7.43
CA TRP A 140 16.77 15.08 -6.48
C TRP A 140 18.16 15.02 -5.81
N PRO A 141 18.24 14.85 -4.49
CA PRO A 141 19.51 14.78 -3.79
C PRO A 141 20.27 13.53 -4.23
N VAL A 142 21.57 13.64 -4.51
CA VAL A 142 22.37 12.50 -4.94
C VAL A 142 22.90 11.78 -3.70
N PRO A 143 22.44 10.54 -3.39
CA PRO A 143 23.04 9.77 -2.31
C PRO A 143 24.47 9.38 -2.71
N MET A 144 25.41 9.43 -1.76
CA MET A 144 26.77 8.94 -1.99
C MET A 144 26.91 7.47 -1.58
N ARG A 145 25.95 6.95 -0.81
CA ARG A 145 25.83 5.54 -0.45
C ARG A 145 25.16 4.77 -1.59
N LEU A 146 25.85 3.75 -2.13
CA LEU A 146 25.41 2.94 -3.29
C LEU A 146 24.19 2.04 -3.02
N THR A 147 23.86 1.76 -1.76
CA THR A 147 22.79 0.81 -1.39
C THR A 147 22.00 1.34 -0.22
N ASN A 148 20.66 1.28 -0.30
CA ASN A 148 19.75 1.92 0.66
C ASN A 148 20.08 3.41 0.90
N GLY A 149 20.57 4.11 -0.12
CA GLY A 149 21.04 5.48 -0.02
C GLY A 149 19.93 6.50 0.20
N ILE A 150 18.67 6.13 -0.06
CA ILE A 150 17.49 7.00 0.08
C ILE A 150 16.42 6.26 0.90
N VAL A 151 15.79 6.98 1.82
CA VAL A 151 14.71 6.49 2.66
C VAL A 151 13.57 7.51 2.64
N ILE A 152 12.38 7.06 2.25
CA ILE A 152 11.15 7.84 2.31
C ILE A 152 10.24 7.22 3.37
N GLN A 153 9.89 8.01 4.38
CA GLN A 153 8.87 7.65 5.36
C GLN A 153 7.60 8.42 5.08
N TYR A 154 6.48 7.72 5.04
CA TYR A 154 5.19 8.32 4.71
C TYR A 154 4.05 7.62 5.44
N THR A 155 2.96 8.35 5.62
CA THR A 155 1.76 7.91 6.30
C THR A 155 0.65 7.68 5.28
N ALA A 156 0.04 6.51 5.32
CA ALA A 156 -1.05 6.12 4.43
C ALA A 156 -2.24 5.52 5.19
N GLY A 157 -3.44 5.64 4.65
CA GLY A 157 -4.69 5.13 5.24
C GLY A 157 -5.85 6.11 5.06
N TYR A 158 -7.10 5.63 5.16
CA TYR A 158 -8.28 6.49 5.02
C TYR A 158 -8.47 7.44 6.22
N GLY A 159 -7.94 7.07 7.39
CA GLY A 159 -8.00 7.85 8.61
C GLY A 159 -7.55 7.05 9.83
N SER A 160 -7.56 7.69 11.00
CA SER A 160 -7.20 7.06 12.29
C SER A 160 -8.16 5.96 12.71
N ASP A 161 -9.38 5.98 12.17
CA ASP A 161 -10.48 5.10 12.55
C ASP A 161 -11.21 4.54 11.32
N GLY A 162 -12.00 3.49 11.53
CA GLY A 162 -12.75 2.78 10.48
C GLY A 162 -13.88 3.59 9.82
N THR A 163 -14.18 4.81 10.28
CA THR A 163 -15.27 5.66 9.79
C THR A 163 -15.09 6.06 8.32
N TYR A 164 -13.85 6.37 7.91
CA TYR A 164 -13.54 6.83 6.55
C TYR A 164 -13.32 5.68 5.57
N VAL A 165 -13.29 4.44 6.05
CA VAL A 165 -13.14 3.25 5.21
C VAL A 165 -14.49 2.99 4.50
N PRO A 166 -14.50 2.85 3.16
CA PRO A 166 -15.72 2.56 2.42
C PRO A 166 -16.48 1.34 2.97
N GLU A 167 -17.80 1.45 3.07
CA GLU A 167 -18.62 0.39 3.68
C GLU A 167 -18.52 -0.94 2.92
N ALA A 168 -18.30 -0.90 1.60
CA ALA A 168 -18.05 -2.09 0.79
C ALA A 168 -16.83 -2.89 1.28
N ILE A 169 -15.76 -2.20 1.69
CA ILE A 169 -14.54 -2.83 2.23
C ILE A 169 -14.82 -3.40 3.62
N LYS A 170 -15.51 -2.64 4.50
CA LYS A 170 -15.90 -3.13 5.83
C LYS A 170 -16.81 -4.36 5.74
N ALA A 171 -17.77 -4.37 4.81
CA ALA A 171 -18.63 -5.50 4.55
C ALA A 171 -17.85 -6.73 4.04
N ALA A 172 -16.89 -6.52 3.14
CA ALA A 172 -16.00 -7.58 2.68
C ALA A 172 -15.19 -8.20 3.84
N ILE A 173 -14.62 -7.38 4.73
CA ILE A 173 -13.90 -7.86 5.91
C ILE A 173 -14.81 -8.69 6.82
N ARG A 174 -16.03 -8.22 7.11
CA ARG A 174 -17.00 -8.99 7.93
C ARG A 174 -17.35 -10.35 7.30
N GLN A 175 -17.52 -10.40 5.97
CA GLN A 175 -17.78 -11.65 5.26
C GLN A 175 -16.59 -12.61 5.31
N ILE A 176 -15.37 -12.09 5.14
CA ILE A 176 -14.14 -12.89 5.25
C ILE A 176 -13.99 -13.48 6.66
N VAL A 177 -14.17 -12.66 7.69
CA VAL A 177 -14.07 -13.10 9.09
C VAL A 177 -15.08 -14.19 9.40
N THR A 178 -16.33 -14.00 8.99
CA THR A 178 -17.40 -15.01 9.17
C THR A 178 -17.02 -16.31 8.47
N HIS A 179 -16.56 -16.21 7.21
CA HIS A 179 -16.19 -17.36 6.42
C HIS A 179 -15.03 -18.15 7.04
N TRP A 180 -13.95 -17.48 7.48
CA TRP A 180 -12.80 -18.15 8.10
C TRP A 180 -13.09 -18.70 9.49
N TYR A 181 -14.00 -18.08 10.24
CA TYR A 181 -14.46 -18.60 11.51
C TYR A 181 -15.19 -19.95 11.35
N GLU A 182 -16.07 -20.04 10.34
CA GLU A 182 -16.80 -21.26 10.00
C GLU A 182 -15.91 -22.31 9.32
N HIS A 183 -14.93 -21.88 8.52
CA HIS A 183 -14.05 -22.74 7.72
C HIS A 183 -12.60 -22.67 8.21
N ARG A 184 -12.27 -23.51 9.19
CA ARG A 184 -10.94 -23.57 9.82
C ARG A 184 -9.86 -24.31 9.00
N GLY A 185 -10.23 -24.89 7.86
CA GLY A 185 -9.34 -25.64 6.97
C GLY A 185 -9.42 -25.13 5.53
N GLU A 186 -8.56 -25.68 4.67
CA GLU A 186 -8.65 -25.43 3.23
C GLU A 186 -9.95 -26.06 2.68
N ALA A 187 -10.84 -25.26 2.12
CA ALA A 187 -11.96 -25.81 1.36
C ALA A 187 -11.42 -26.42 0.08
N ALA A 188 -11.88 -27.62 -0.28
CA ALA A 188 -11.57 -28.21 -1.58
C ALA A 188 -11.99 -27.23 -2.68
N THR A 189 -11.02 -26.59 -3.33
CA THR A 189 -11.32 -25.76 -4.50
C THR A 189 -11.88 -26.69 -5.55
N ASN A 190 -13.16 -26.56 -5.85
CA ASN A 190 -13.83 -27.34 -6.89
C ASN A 190 -13.32 -26.84 -8.26
N THR A 191 -12.06 -27.13 -8.58
CA THR A 191 -11.44 -26.77 -9.85
C THR A 191 -11.89 -27.78 -10.90
N SER A 192 -13.14 -27.65 -11.36
CA SER A 192 -13.45 -28.03 -12.73
C SER A 192 -12.68 -27.06 -13.65
N ARG A 193 -11.53 -27.57 -14.10
CA ARG A 193 -10.56 -26.92 -14.98
C ARG A 193 -11.28 -26.36 -16.23
N GLY A 194 -11.50 -25.04 -16.31
CA GLY A 194 -12.12 -24.44 -17.50
C GLY A 194 -12.56 -22.97 -17.43
N SER A 195 -12.62 -22.33 -16.26
CA SER A 195 -13.12 -20.95 -16.13
C SER A 195 -12.22 -20.10 -15.23
N MET A 196 -10.93 -19.96 -15.58
CA MET A 196 -10.05 -19.00 -14.91
C MET A 196 -9.92 -17.76 -15.79
N ALA A 197 -10.50 -16.64 -15.34
CA ALA A 197 -10.13 -15.33 -15.85
C ALA A 197 -8.63 -15.11 -15.57
N PRO A 198 -7.84 -14.60 -16.53
CA PRO A 198 -6.41 -14.39 -16.33
C PRO A 198 -6.19 -13.40 -15.18
N GLY A 199 -5.59 -13.85 -14.08
CA GLY A 199 -5.30 -13.01 -12.90
C GLY A 199 -5.62 -13.64 -11.54
N SER A 200 -6.28 -14.80 -11.47
CA SER A 200 -6.48 -15.55 -10.21
C SER A 200 -5.27 -16.41 -9.87
N ALA A 201 -4.14 -15.77 -9.53
CA ALA A 201 -3.01 -16.47 -8.94
C ALA A 201 -3.39 -16.97 -7.53
N GLY A 202 -3.47 -18.29 -7.35
CA GLY A 202 -3.60 -18.98 -6.05
C GLY A 202 -4.91 -18.68 -5.32
N GLY A 203 -5.92 -19.55 -5.50
CA GLY A 203 -7.22 -19.41 -4.87
C GLY A 203 -7.13 -19.38 -3.35
N PHE A 204 -7.16 -18.18 -2.76
CA PHE A 204 -7.51 -18.03 -1.36
C PHE A 204 -8.96 -18.48 -1.16
N ASN A 205 -9.20 -19.21 -0.08
CA ASN A 205 -10.50 -19.72 0.33
C ASN A 205 -11.41 -18.57 0.80
N VAL A 206 -11.84 -17.71 -0.13
CA VAL A 206 -12.80 -16.63 0.12
C VAL A 206 -13.89 -16.65 -0.96
N PRO A 207 -15.17 -16.46 -0.58
CA PRO A 207 -16.29 -16.40 -1.52
C PRO A 207 -16.12 -15.38 -2.65
N LEU A 208 -16.60 -15.71 -3.86
CA LEU A 208 -16.45 -14.86 -5.05
C LEU A 208 -17.07 -13.46 -4.91
N ILE A 209 -18.13 -13.32 -4.13
CA ILE A 209 -18.84 -12.05 -3.87
C ILE A 209 -17.89 -10.99 -3.28
N ILE A 210 -16.93 -11.41 -2.46
CA ILE A 210 -15.94 -10.53 -1.84
C ILE A 210 -15.09 -9.84 -2.90
N TYR A 211 -14.72 -10.54 -3.97
CA TYR A 211 -13.96 -9.92 -5.05
C TYR A 211 -14.78 -8.82 -5.75
N GLY A 212 -16.07 -9.03 -5.97
CA GLY A 212 -16.95 -8.01 -6.56
C GLY A 212 -17.01 -6.71 -5.72
N LEU A 213 -16.96 -6.83 -4.39
CA LEU A 213 -16.92 -5.67 -3.49
C LEU A 213 -15.56 -4.96 -3.50
N LEU A 214 -14.46 -5.70 -3.69
CA LEU A 214 -13.10 -5.17 -3.59
C LEU A 214 -12.51 -4.68 -4.91
N MET A 215 -12.95 -5.22 -6.05
CA MET A 215 -12.44 -4.88 -7.39
C MET A 215 -12.42 -3.37 -7.69
N PRO A 216 -13.46 -2.57 -7.38
CA PRO A 216 -13.45 -1.13 -7.64
C PRO A 216 -12.36 -0.37 -6.87
N TYR A 217 -11.90 -0.92 -5.76
CA TYR A 217 -10.89 -0.31 -4.89
C TYR A 217 -9.48 -0.80 -5.19
N ARG A 218 -9.30 -1.75 -6.12
CA ARG A 218 -7.99 -2.25 -6.49
C ARG A 218 -7.18 -1.13 -7.13
N VAL A 219 -5.95 -0.92 -6.67
CA VAL A 219 -5.03 0.01 -7.32
C VAL A 219 -4.70 -0.54 -8.70
N ALA A 220 -5.20 0.11 -9.74
CA ALA A 220 -4.85 -0.21 -11.11
C ALA A 220 -3.40 0.22 -11.33
N SER A 221 -2.44 -0.71 -11.29
CA SER A 221 -1.14 -0.44 -11.91
C SER A 221 -1.34 -0.63 -13.41
N LEU A 222 -1.42 0.45 -14.17
CA LEU A 222 -1.03 0.39 -15.58
C LEU A 222 0.43 -0.06 -15.54
N GLY A 223 0.72 -1.25 -16.05
CA GLY A 223 2.05 -1.86 -15.95
C GLY A 223 3.14 -0.86 -16.33
N ALA A 224 4.20 -0.82 -15.52
CA ALA A 224 5.44 -0.17 -15.88
C ALA A 224 6.08 -0.88 -17.08
#